data_AF-A0A933JXK1-F1
#
_entry.id   AF-A0A933JXK1-F1
#
_cell.length_a   1.000
_cell.length_b   1.000
_cell.length_c   1.000
_cell.angle_alpha   90.00
_cell.angle_beta   90.00
_cell.angle_gamma   90.00
#
_symmetry.space_group_name_H-M   'P 1'
#
loop_
_entity.id
_entity.type
_entity.pdbx_description
1 polymer ?
#
loop_
_entity_poly.entity_id
_entity_poly.type
_entity_poly.pdbx_seq_one_letter_code
_entity_poly.pdbx_strand_id
1 'polypeptide(L)'
;MKEIFGTRFDGDPAYRQPVSREARIKVLRVPRSIAGDEQVLISRGESRFCEALAEQVLISESDLAIVEKVFAALDKTRLRNFEPTAIPAIKLHLYNFFANHADMDEEELQKEINKCKRWSEMEKEYGEKNNPLPTIGIEIEILKENLTPDKVAVLRDLGIPNHEEFNSSRIWEVNPDFSYSPWLQSRVIQELAAMEVLPLQEAIGSRYGRVPAQRILSLHINLGWPRVIIYKISHCNNIETLSDTLNYAFTSTKRIRQLKVLPYNLKKSKKSSSGKNNEVFFRLELKAPEFRDYPSYRMLAEAQRIGAMLFSYIKKMENLPLSPVEKKLADLWFNFNGEVSEFKEYGIEPGALNDKPEEAIKILANSDLKQKSREIFGRYARRAGEILKTNK
;
A
#
# COMPACT_ATOMS: atom_id res chain seq x y z
N MET A 1 -4.87 67.06 -13.13
CA MET A 1 -5.49 68.37 -12.84
C MET A 1 -6.97 68.25 -13.22
N LYS A 2 -7.86 68.33 -12.21
CA LYS A 2 -9.33 68.58 -12.24
C LYS A 2 -10.24 67.66 -13.07
N GLU A 3 -11.48 67.33 -12.70
CA GLU A 3 -12.32 67.28 -11.48
C GLU A 3 -13.67 66.72 -12.00
N ILE A 4 -14.24 65.68 -11.37
CA ILE A 4 -15.51 65.67 -10.59
C ILE A 4 -16.81 65.91 -11.38
N PHE A 5 -17.74 64.94 -11.31
CA PHE A 5 -19.13 64.98 -10.78
C PHE A 5 -19.69 63.54 -10.92
N GLY A 6 -20.41 62.90 -9.99
CA GLY A 6 -21.07 63.30 -8.75
C GLY A 6 -22.49 62.72 -8.70
N THR A 7 -22.84 62.00 -7.61
CA THR A 7 -24.16 61.65 -6.99
C THR A 7 -24.10 60.20 -6.49
N ARG A 8 -23.97 59.84 -5.19
CA ARG A 8 -24.64 60.16 -3.91
C ARG A 8 -26.15 59.84 -3.86
N PHE A 9 -26.48 58.84 -3.05
CA PHE A 9 -27.66 58.79 -2.20
C PHE A 9 -27.22 58.32 -0.80
N ASP A 10 -27.51 59.14 0.20
CA ASP A 10 -27.26 58.96 1.63
C ASP A 10 -28.59 58.66 2.38
N GLY A 11 -28.48 57.93 3.50
CA GLY A 11 -29.37 58.00 4.67
C GLY A 11 -30.45 56.89 4.78
N ASP A 12 -30.75 56.29 5.94
CA ASP A 12 -30.26 56.41 7.32
C ASP A 12 -30.88 55.24 8.15
N PRO A 13 -30.68 55.08 9.49
CA PRO A 13 -30.50 53.78 10.13
C PRO A 13 -31.65 53.48 11.11
N ALA A 14 -31.77 52.24 11.59
CA ALA A 14 -32.24 51.91 12.95
C ALA A 14 -32.48 50.40 13.02
N TYR A 15 -31.66 49.71 13.80
CA TYR A 15 -32.07 48.96 14.99
C TYR A 15 -30.88 48.10 15.45
N ARG A 16 -30.23 48.54 16.53
CA ARG A 16 -29.45 47.66 17.40
C ARG A 16 -30.43 47.02 18.39
N GLN A 17 -30.33 45.72 18.61
CA GLN A 17 -30.16 45.08 19.93
C GLN A 17 -29.94 43.56 19.78
N PRO A 18 -29.35 42.90 20.79
CA PRO A 18 -28.42 41.78 20.62
C PRO A 18 -29.11 40.41 20.69
N VAL A 19 -28.55 39.41 20.00
CA VAL A 19 -28.94 38.00 20.22
C VAL A 19 -27.71 37.16 20.50
N SER A 20 -27.88 36.35 21.54
CA SER A 20 -26.97 35.50 22.28
C SER A 20 -26.18 34.48 21.46
N ARG A 21 -25.08 34.03 22.07
CA ARG A 21 -24.29 32.84 21.73
C ARG A 21 -25.18 31.63 21.48
N GLU A 22 -25.14 31.09 20.25
CA GLU A 22 -25.42 29.69 19.98
C GLU A 22 -24.41 29.15 18.97
N ALA A 23 -23.83 28.00 19.30
CA ALA A 23 -22.81 27.30 18.53
C ALA A 23 -23.38 26.90 17.16
N ARG A 24 -22.80 27.45 16.08
CA ARG A 24 -23.16 27.07 14.71
C ARG A 24 -22.33 25.88 14.24
N ILE A 25 -22.93 24.70 14.30
CA ILE A 25 -22.54 23.54 13.49
C ILE A 25 -22.76 23.92 12.01
N LYS A 26 -21.68 23.98 11.22
CA LYS A 26 -21.77 24.20 9.77
C LYS A 26 -22.13 22.89 9.08
N VAL A 27 -23.42 22.69 8.80
CA VAL A 27 -23.88 21.73 7.80
C VAL A 27 -23.87 22.43 6.44
N LEU A 28 -22.92 22.07 5.57
CA LEU A 28 -22.91 22.52 4.17
C LEU A 28 -24.01 21.76 3.40
N ARG A 29 -25.16 22.43 3.17
CA ARG A 29 -26.21 21.99 2.24
C ARG A 29 -25.79 22.30 0.80
N VAL A 30 -25.81 21.29 -0.06
CA VAL A 30 -25.71 21.44 -1.52
C VAL A 30 -27.10 21.80 -2.08
N PRO A 31 -27.26 22.80 -2.97
CA PRO A 31 -28.56 23.14 -3.54
C PRO A 31 -28.99 22.13 -4.63
N ARG A 32 -30.27 21.71 -4.59
CA ARG A 32 -30.96 21.01 -5.68
C ARG A 32 -31.88 21.97 -6.44
N SER A 33 -31.68 22.07 -7.76
CA SER A 33 -32.67 22.30 -8.84
C SER A 33 -31.86 22.53 -10.13
N ILE A 34 -32.17 22.00 -11.31
CA ILE A 34 -33.46 22.04 -12.02
C ILE A 34 -33.57 20.80 -12.92
N ALA A 35 -34.77 20.24 -12.96
CA ALA A 35 -35.19 19.16 -13.85
C ALA A 35 -35.44 19.66 -15.28
N GLY A 36 -35.18 18.78 -16.25
CA GLY A 36 -35.68 18.87 -17.62
C GLY A 36 -35.93 17.45 -18.10
N ASP A 37 -37.19 17.12 -18.31
CA ASP A 37 -37.75 15.79 -18.54
C ASP A 37 -37.26 15.12 -19.83
N GLU A 38 -36.95 13.83 -19.75
CA GLU A 38 -37.43 12.87 -20.75
C GLU A 38 -37.54 11.47 -20.11
N GLN A 39 -38.77 11.02 -19.98
CA GLN A 39 -39.13 9.67 -19.52
C GLN A 39 -38.94 8.68 -20.68
N VAL A 40 -38.09 7.66 -20.49
CA VAL A 40 -38.31 6.35 -21.12
C VAL A 40 -38.11 5.24 -20.09
N LEU A 41 -39.23 4.57 -19.82
CA LEU A 41 -39.47 3.29 -19.17
C LEU A 41 -38.27 2.33 -18.93
N ILE A 42 -37.94 2.19 -17.64
CA ILE A 42 -37.92 0.95 -16.85
C ILE A 42 -37.69 -0.37 -17.63
N SER A 43 -36.51 -0.97 -17.44
CA SER A 43 -36.45 -2.41 -17.12
C SER A 43 -35.41 -2.70 -16.02
N ARG A 44 -35.98 -3.05 -14.87
CA ARG A 44 -35.46 -3.59 -13.62
C ARG A 44 -34.10 -4.30 -13.69
N GLY A 45 -33.16 -3.85 -12.86
CA GLY A 45 -31.98 -4.62 -12.49
C GLY A 45 -30.96 -3.91 -11.59
N GLU A 46 -30.91 -2.58 -11.60
CA GLU A 46 -29.90 -1.81 -10.87
C GLU A 46 -30.54 -0.64 -10.13
N SER A 47 -30.83 -0.81 -8.85
CA SER A 47 -30.80 0.27 -7.85
C SER A 47 -31.05 -0.34 -6.47
N ARG A 48 -30.13 -1.22 -6.06
CA ARG A 48 -29.72 -1.23 -4.65
C ARG A 48 -28.36 -0.56 -4.63
N PHE A 49 -28.39 0.75 -4.85
CA PHE A 49 -27.43 1.66 -4.26
C PHE A 49 -27.45 1.32 -2.76
N CYS A 50 -26.52 0.47 -2.34
CA CYS A 50 -26.19 0.31 -0.95
C CYS A 50 -25.59 1.64 -0.50
N GLU A 51 -26.45 2.61 -0.21
CA GLU A 51 -26.24 3.52 0.91
C GLU A 51 -26.15 2.63 2.16
N ALA A 52 -25.00 1.97 2.32
CA ALA A 52 -24.51 1.66 3.64
C ALA A 52 -24.30 3.03 4.27
N LEU A 53 -25.27 3.44 5.08
CA LEU A 53 -25.11 4.48 6.08
C LEU A 53 -23.74 4.26 6.70
N ALA A 54 -22.78 5.10 6.32
CA ALA A 54 -21.58 5.28 7.09
C ALA A 54 -22.09 5.73 8.46
N GLU A 55 -22.17 4.79 9.41
CA GLU A 55 -22.00 5.16 10.80
C GLU A 55 -20.74 6.02 10.78
N GLN A 56 -20.93 7.32 10.99
CA GLN A 56 -19.82 8.23 11.20
C GLN A 56 -19.22 7.78 12.51
N VAL A 57 -18.33 6.80 12.41
CA VAL A 57 -17.45 6.43 13.50
C VAL A 57 -16.68 7.70 13.83
N LEU A 58 -17.04 8.28 14.97
CA LEU A 58 -16.46 9.49 15.49
C LEU A 58 -15.11 9.12 16.10
N ILE A 59 -14.06 9.75 15.58
CA ILE A 59 -12.74 9.71 16.20
C ILE A 59 -12.82 10.31 17.62
N SER A 60 -12.10 9.74 18.57
CA SER A 60 -12.03 10.30 19.93
C SER A 60 -11.43 11.72 19.91
N GLU A 61 -11.82 12.59 20.84
CA GLU A 61 -11.26 13.95 20.91
C GLU A 61 -9.74 13.93 21.11
N SER A 62 -9.23 12.96 21.87
CA SER A 62 -7.79 12.77 22.07
C SER A 62 -7.06 12.39 20.79
N ASP A 63 -7.61 11.46 20.00
CA ASP A 63 -6.99 11.05 18.75
C ASP A 63 -7.09 12.15 17.68
N LEU A 64 -8.19 12.89 17.66
CA LEU A 64 -8.35 14.04 16.78
C LEU A 64 -7.29 15.11 17.06
N ALA A 65 -7.05 15.43 18.34
CA ALA A 65 -6.00 16.38 18.73
C ALA A 65 -4.61 15.91 18.30
N ILE A 66 -4.35 14.59 18.33
CA ILE A 66 -3.09 14.02 17.82
C ILE A 66 -3.00 14.16 16.29
N VAL A 67 -4.07 13.86 15.57
CA VAL A 67 -4.13 14.03 14.11
C VAL A 67 -3.87 15.49 13.73
N GLU A 68 -4.46 16.45 14.43
CA GLU A 68 -4.20 17.88 14.23
C GLU A 68 -2.73 18.24 14.46
N LYS A 69 -2.10 17.70 15.52
CA LYS A 69 -0.65 17.87 15.77
C LYS A 69 0.20 17.33 14.61
N VAL A 70 -0.17 16.18 14.03
CA VAL A 70 0.52 15.61 12.85
C VAL A 70 0.48 16.59 11.68
N PHE A 71 -0.70 17.11 11.33
CA PHE A 71 -0.83 18.05 10.22
C PHE A 71 -0.10 19.37 10.49
N ALA A 72 -0.19 19.91 11.71
CA ALA A 72 0.54 21.11 12.10
C ALA A 72 2.07 20.93 11.98
N ALA A 73 2.60 19.78 12.39
CA ALA A 73 4.03 19.47 12.27
C ALA A 73 4.48 19.38 10.79
N LEU A 74 3.65 18.77 9.93
CA LEU A 74 3.91 18.68 8.50
C LEU A 74 3.82 20.04 7.79
N ASP A 75 2.91 20.91 8.20
CA ASP A 75 2.79 22.27 7.66
C ASP A 75 3.96 23.15 8.08
N LYS A 76 4.36 23.10 9.36
CA LYS A 76 5.55 23.82 9.89
C LYS A 76 6.82 23.45 9.13
N THR A 77 6.98 22.17 8.81
CA THR A 77 8.13 21.63 8.07
C THR A 77 8.01 21.76 6.54
N ARG A 78 6.88 22.30 6.06
CA ARG A 78 6.44 22.38 4.67
C ARG A 78 6.35 21.00 4.01
N LEU A 79 5.13 20.48 3.84
CA LEU A 79 4.82 19.25 3.11
C LEU A 79 5.55 19.08 1.77
N ARG A 80 5.84 20.18 1.06
CA ARG A 80 6.61 20.18 -0.21
C ARG A 80 8.06 19.68 -0.08
N ASN A 81 8.58 19.60 1.15
CA ASN A 81 9.94 19.12 1.43
C ASN A 81 10.02 17.60 1.56
N PHE A 82 8.88 16.90 1.55
CA PHE A 82 8.83 15.45 1.58
C PHE A 82 8.30 14.90 0.25
N GLU A 83 8.83 13.74 -0.15
CA GLU A 83 8.34 13.00 -1.30
C GLU A 83 6.87 12.57 -1.04
N PRO A 84 5.96 12.80 -2.00
CA PRO A 84 4.53 12.54 -1.80
C PRO A 84 4.21 11.11 -1.36
N THR A 85 4.96 10.13 -1.88
CA THR A 85 4.78 8.70 -1.58
C THR A 85 5.37 8.28 -0.22
N ALA A 86 6.15 9.15 0.44
CA ALA A 86 6.62 8.94 1.81
C ALA A 86 5.63 9.46 2.88
N ILE A 87 4.76 10.41 2.51
CA ILE A 87 3.83 11.07 3.43
C ILE A 87 2.96 10.09 4.24
N PRO A 88 2.38 9.02 3.68
CA PRO A 88 1.57 8.08 4.45
C PRO A 88 2.32 7.46 5.65
N ALA A 89 3.56 7.02 5.44
CA ALA A 89 4.37 6.44 6.51
C ALA A 89 4.79 7.49 7.55
N ILE A 90 5.12 8.70 7.09
CA ILE A 90 5.48 9.83 7.97
C ILE A 90 4.31 10.21 8.88
N LYS A 91 3.10 10.29 8.34
CA LYS A 91 1.89 10.61 9.13
C LYS A 91 1.63 9.57 10.22
N LEU A 92 1.69 8.29 9.87
CA LEU A 92 1.53 7.20 10.83
C LEU A 92 2.62 7.24 11.91
N HIS A 93 3.86 7.52 11.52
CA HIS A 93 4.97 7.64 12.45
C HIS A 93 4.79 8.79 13.44
N LEU A 94 4.45 9.98 12.94
CA LEU A 94 4.22 11.14 13.78
C LEU A 94 3.01 10.93 14.68
N TYR A 95 1.94 10.30 14.19
CA TYR A 95 0.79 9.94 15.01
C TYR A 95 1.21 9.11 16.23
N ASN A 96 1.95 8.02 16.00
CA ASN A 96 2.45 7.16 17.08
C ASN A 96 3.43 7.88 18.00
N PHE A 97 4.27 8.78 17.48
CA PHE A 97 5.16 9.58 18.30
C PHE A 97 4.36 10.50 19.24
N PHE A 98 3.42 11.28 18.70
CA PHE A 98 2.57 12.20 19.47
C PHE A 98 1.67 11.48 20.49
N ALA A 99 1.16 10.29 20.15
CA ALA A 99 0.35 9.48 21.05
C ALA A 99 1.14 9.01 22.29
N ASN A 100 2.46 8.77 22.15
CA ASN A 100 3.30 8.25 23.22
C ASN A 100 4.12 9.32 23.97
N HIS A 101 4.15 10.56 23.47
CA HIS A 101 4.97 11.63 24.03
C HIS A 101 4.15 12.93 24.14
N ALA A 102 3.16 12.98 25.03
CA ALA A 102 2.26 14.14 25.13
C ALA A 102 3.00 15.47 25.40
N ASP A 103 4.11 15.41 26.15
CA ASP A 103 4.89 16.55 26.63
C ASP A 103 6.27 16.66 25.95
N MET A 104 6.41 16.22 24.69
CA MET A 104 7.70 16.30 24.00
C MET A 104 8.17 17.75 23.87
N ASP A 105 9.49 17.93 23.89
CA ASP A 105 10.09 19.22 23.54
C ASP A 105 10.33 19.37 22.02
N GLU A 106 10.71 20.59 21.61
CA GLU A 106 10.97 20.89 20.21
C GLU A 106 12.22 20.16 19.67
N GLU A 107 13.19 19.84 20.53
CA GLU A 107 14.40 19.11 20.12
C GLU A 107 14.07 17.65 19.78
N GLU A 108 13.24 17.00 20.59
CA GLU A 108 12.71 15.66 20.36
C GLU A 108 11.88 15.61 19.08
N LEU A 109 10.95 16.55 18.90
CA LEU A 109 10.18 16.66 17.66
C LEU A 109 11.10 16.84 16.45
N GLN A 110 12.12 17.68 16.56
CA GLN A 110 13.05 17.92 15.46
C GLN A 110 13.88 16.67 15.10
N LYS A 111 14.22 15.82 16.07
CA LYS A 111 14.87 14.52 15.84
C LYS A 111 13.97 13.58 15.04
N GLU A 112 12.69 13.47 15.38
CA GLU A 112 11.74 12.63 14.63
C GLU A 112 11.48 13.17 13.21
N ILE A 113 11.33 14.48 13.05
CA ILE A 113 11.23 15.12 11.74
C ILE A 113 12.47 14.84 10.89
N ASN A 114 13.67 14.85 11.47
CA ASN A 114 14.90 14.52 10.74
C ASN A 114 14.95 13.04 10.31
N LYS A 115 14.36 12.11 11.08
CA LYS A 115 14.18 10.71 10.63
C LYS A 115 13.23 10.65 9.42
N CYS A 116 12.12 11.37 9.46
CA CYS A 116 11.17 11.45 8.36
C CYS A 116 11.82 11.98 7.07
N LYS A 117 12.70 12.99 7.19
CA LYS A 117 13.45 13.55 6.05
C LYS A 117 14.33 12.49 5.40
N ARG A 118 15.05 11.69 6.18
CA ARG A 118 15.87 10.59 5.65
C ARG A 118 15.04 9.55 4.90
N TRP A 119 13.83 9.25 5.36
CA TRP A 119 12.94 8.34 4.64
C TRP A 119 12.47 8.92 3.31
N SER A 120 12.19 10.22 3.28
CA SER A 120 11.85 10.93 2.06
C SER A 120 13.02 11.00 1.08
N GLU A 121 14.24 11.23 1.56
CA GLU A 121 15.45 11.22 0.73
C GLU A 121 15.68 9.84 0.10
N MET A 122 15.52 8.77 0.91
CA MET A 122 15.54 7.40 0.40
C MET A 122 14.44 7.17 -0.63
N GLU A 123 13.21 7.64 -0.39
CA GLU A 123 12.12 7.49 -1.35
C GLU A 123 12.43 8.15 -2.69
N LYS A 124 13.03 9.35 -2.65
CA LYS A 124 13.48 10.08 -3.82
C LYS A 124 14.54 9.30 -4.61
N GLU A 125 15.53 8.74 -3.91
CA GLU A 125 16.58 7.92 -4.50
C GLU A 125 16.01 6.65 -5.16
N TYR A 126 15.01 6.02 -4.54
CA TYR A 126 14.33 4.88 -5.15
C TYR A 126 13.45 5.30 -6.35
N GLY A 127 12.90 6.51 -6.34
CA GLY A 127 12.06 7.06 -7.41
C GLY A 127 12.81 7.64 -8.61
N GLU A 128 14.15 7.56 -8.64
CA GLU A 128 14.94 8.02 -9.78
C GLU A 128 14.55 7.32 -11.08
N LYS A 129 14.41 8.08 -12.17
CA LYS A 129 13.94 7.59 -13.48
C LYS A 129 14.71 6.38 -14.03
N ASN A 130 16.00 6.28 -13.70
CA ASN A 130 16.87 5.21 -14.19
C ASN A 130 16.87 3.96 -13.30
N ASN A 131 16.18 3.99 -12.16
CA ASN A 131 16.03 2.85 -11.28
C ASN A 131 14.99 1.88 -11.88
N PRO A 132 15.35 0.63 -12.22
CA PRO A 132 14.42 -0.32 -12.83
C PRO A 132 13.49 -1.00 -11.81
N LEU A 133 13.61 -0.68 -10.52
CA LEU A 133 12.71 -1.21 -9.51
C LEU A 133 11.26 -0.74 -9.74
N PRO A 134 10.27 -1.65 -9.75
CA PRO A 134 8.88 -1.24 -9.76
C PRO A 134 8.49 -0.60 -8.43
N THR A 135 7.47 0.27 -8.43
CA THR A 135 6.85 0.68 -7.17
C THR A 135 6.29 -0.53 -6.43
N ILE A 136 6.17 -0.42 -5.12
CA ILE A 136 5.68 -1.47 -4.24
C ILE A 136 4.60 -0.91 -3.31
N GLY A 137 3.52 -1.66 -3.17
CA GLY A 137 2.43 -1.41 -2.24
C GLY A 137 2.10 -2.68 -1.46
N ILE A 138 1.39 -2.52 -0.35
CA ILE A 138 0.92 -3.62 0.48
C ILE A 138 -0.58 -3.54 0.66
N GLU A 139 -1.20 -4.70 0.85
CA GLU A 139 -2.59 -4.82 1.29
C GLU A 139 -2.59 -5.81 2.46
N ILE A 140 -3.01 -5.35 3.64
CA ILE A 140 -3.03 -6.18 4.84
C ILE A 140 -4.49 -6.49 5.18
N GLU A 141 -4.84 -7.77 5.17
CA GLU A 141 -6.15 -8.25 5.64
C GLU A 141 -6.11 -8.45 7.15
N ILE A 142 -6.87 -7.64 7.88
CA ILE A 142 -6.92 -7.63 9.33
C ILE A 142 -8.32 -8.08 9.76
N LEU A 143 -8.41 -8.95 10.77
CA LEU A 143 -9.71 -9.30 11.34
C LEU A 143 -10.30 -8.07 12.04
N LYS A 144 -11.59 -7.78 11.80
CA LYS A 144 -12.29 -6.62 12.39
C LYS A 144 -12.14 -6.50 13.90
N GLU A 145 -12.06 -7.63 14.61
CA GLU A 145 -11.84 -7.65 16.07
C GLU A 145 -10.54 -6.95 16.51
N ASN A 146 -9.53 -6.86 15.63
CA ASN A 146 -8.25 -6.20 15.92
C ASN A 146 -8.22 -4.73 15.46
N LEU A 147 -9.23 -4.27 14.73
CA LEU A 147 -9.32 -2.91 14.21
C LEU A 147 -10.58 -2.24 14.74
N THR A 148 -10.44 -1.53 15.85
CA THR A 148 -11.54 -0.79 16.46
C THR A 148 -12.05 0.32 15.53
N PRO A 149 -13.32 0.75 15.65
CA PRO A 149 -13.85 1.86 14.88
C PRO A 149 -12.97 3.12 14.98
N ASP A 150 -12.49 3.48 16.17
CA ASP A 150 -11.63 4.66 16.35
C ASP A 150 -10.34 4.59 15.53
N LYS A 151 -9.70 3.40 15.46
CA LYS A 151 -8.52 3.18 14.62
C LYS A 151 -8.83 3.30 13.13
N VAL A 152 -10.00 2.83 12.68
CA VAL A 152 -10.49 3.05 11.31
C VAL A 152 -10.59 4.55 11.00
N ALA A 153 -11.17 5.33 11.92
CA ALA A 153 -11.33 6.77 11.77
C ALA A 153 -9.97 7.48 11.72
N VAL A 154 -9.04 7.15 12.61
CA VAL A 154 -7.67 7.68 12.59
C VAL A 154 -6.98 7.40 11.26
N LEU A 155 -7.00 6.16 10.78
CA LEU A 155 -6.38 5.79 9.51
C LEU A 155 -6.97 6.60 8.35
N ARG A 156 -8.30 6.76 8.33
CA ARG A 156 -9.01 7.56 7.33
C ARG A 156 -8.58 9.03 7.37
N ASP A 157 -8.50 9.62 8.56
CA ASP A 157 -8.18 11.04 8.73
C ASP A 157 -6.70 11.35 8.44
N LEU A 158 -5.81 10.39 8.68
CA LEU A 158 -4.42 10.44 8.20
C LEU A 158 -4.31 10.25 6.68
N GLY A 159 -5.38 9.82 6.01
CA GLY A 159 -5.43 9.57 4.57
C GLY A 159 -4.87 8.21 4.14
N ILE A 160 -4.85 7.23 5.06
CA ILE A 160 -4.46 5.85 4.77
C ILE A 160 -5.72 5.08 4.31
N PRO A 161 -5.79 4.64 3.04
CA PRO A 161 -6.95 3.93 2.54
C PRO A 161 -7.18 2.64 3.31
N ASN A 162 -8.39 2.49 3.82
CA ASN A 162 -8.81 1.31 4.56
C ASN A 162 -10.31 1.09 4.35
N HIS A 163 -10.72 -0.16 4.18
CA HIS A 163 -12.11 -0.49 3.85
C HIS A 163 -12.46 -1.92 4.27
N GLU A 164 -13.74 -2.16 4.52
CA GLU A 164 -14.26 -3.50 4.71
C GLU A 164 -14.16 -4.31 3.43
N GLU A 165 -13.68 -5.55 3.53
CA GLU A 165 -13.62 -6.45 2.39
C GLU A 165 -15.06 -6.83 1.97
N PHE A 166 -15.42 -6.51 0.72
CA PHE A 166 -16.78 -6.71 0.20
C PHE A 166 -17.27 -8.16 0.32
N ASN A 167 -16.37 -9.14 0.20
CA ASN A 167 -16.70 -10.56 0.24
C ASN A 167 -16.62 -11.17 1.64
N SER A 168 -16.19 -10.40 2.65
CA SER A 168 -15.98 -10.89 4.00
C SER A 168 -16.22 -9.79 5.02
N SER A 169 -17.41 -9.79 5.63
CA SER A 169 -17.78 -8.81 6.66
C SER A 169 -16.98 -8.92 7.97
N ARG A 170 -15.98 -9.81 8.02
CA ARG A 170 -15.07 -10.03 9.15
C ARG A 170 -13.66 -9.50 8.91
N ILE A 171 -13.35 -9.08 7.68
CA ILE A 171 -12.02 -8.63 7.28
C ILE A 171 -12.08 -7.15 6.93
N TRP A 172 -11.07 -6.43 7.40
CA TRP A 172 -10.79 -5.06 7.03
C TRP A 172 -9.44 -5.00 6.31
N GLU A 173 -9.41 -4.36 5.16
CA GLU A 173 -8.19 -4.18 4.39
C GLU A 173 -7.58 -2.81 4.68
N VAL A 174 -6.29 -2.79 5.02
CA VAL A 174 -5.48 -1.57 5.03
C VAL A 174 -4.56 -1.60 3.82
N ASN A 175 -4.72 -0.61 2.93
CA ASN A 175 -4.11 -0.58 1.60
C ASN A 175 -3.45 0.78 1.37
N PRO A 176 -2.32 1.08 2.05
CA PRO A 176 -1.59 2.32 1.85
C PRO A 176 -1.21 2.51 0.38
N ASP A 177 -1.07 3.76 -0.04
CA ASP A 177 -0.62 4.07 -1.39
C ASP A 177 0.81 3.52 -1.64
N PHE A 178 1.12 3.30 -2.92
CA PHE A 178 2.40 2.75 -3.35
C PHE A 178 3.57 3.68 -3.00
N SER A 179 4.74 3.09 -2.77
CA SER A 179 6.02 3.78 -2.66
C SER A 179 7.05 3.19 -3.62
N TYR A 180 8.13 3.92 -3.87
CA TYR A 180 9.31 3.42 -4.57
C TYR A 180 10.19 2.57 -3.65
N SER A 181 10.23 2.88 -2.36
CA SER A 181 11.03 2.15 -1.37
C SER A 181 10.22 1.04 -0.67
N PRO A 182 10.72 -0.21 -0.62
CA PRO A 182 10.09 -1.30 0.14
C PRO A 182 10.23 -1.09 1.65
N TRP A 183 11.20 -0.27 2.07
CA TRP A 183 11.43 0.05 3.48
C TRP A 183 10.39 1.03 4.01
N LEU A 184 9.82 1.88 3.16
CA LEU A 184 8.69 2.73 3.53
C LEU A 184 7.41 1.91 3.74
N GLN A 185 7.11 0.95 2.87
CA GLN A 185 6.01 0.00 3.11
C GLN A 185 6.24 -0.81 4.39
N SER A 186 7.48 -1.25 4.64
CA SER A 186 7.85 -1.91 5.90
C SER A 186 7.59 -1.00 7.11
N ARG A 187 7.86 0.31 6.97
CA ARG A 187 7.59 1.27 8.04
C ARG A 187 6.10 1.41 8.31
N VAL A 188 5.25 1.47 7.28
CA VAL A 188 3.80 1.48 7.46
C VAL A 188 3.34 0.29 8.30
N ILE A 189 3.81 -0.93 7.99
CA ILE A 189 3.49 -2.13 8.79
C ILE A 189 3.94 -1.98 10.25
N GLN A 190 5.14 -1.45 10.49
CA GLN A 190 5.65 -1.21 11.85
C GLN A 190 4.81 -0.19 12.61
N GLU A 191 4.32 0.85 11.94
CA GLU A 191 3.45 1.85 12.59
C GLU A 191 2.05 1.32 12.85
N LEU A 192 1.50 0.50 11.95
CA LEU A 192 0.23 -0.20 12.21
C LEU A 192 0.36 -1.16 13.40
N ALA A 193 1.50 -1.83 13.55
CA ALA A 193 1.81 -2.62 14.74
C ALA A 193 1.86 -1.75 16.01
N ALA A 194 2.50 -0.58 15.97
CA ALA A 194 2.59 0.33 17.10
C ALA A 194 1.22 0.97 17.48
N MET A 195 0.30 1.08 16.52
CA MET A 195 -1.11 1.43 16.77
C MET A 195 -1.93 0.25 17.31
N GLU A 196 -1.30 -0.90 17.58
CA GLU A 196 -1.94 -2.15 18.01
C GLU A 196 -3.05 -2.60 17.04
N VAL A 197 -2.90 -2.29 15.75
CA VAL A 197 -3.82 -2.77 14.69
C VAL A 197 -3.48 -4.21 14.31
N LEU A 198 -2.21 -4.58 14.45
CA LEU A 198 -1.73 -5.94 14.18
C LEU A 198 -1.66 -6.72 15.50
N PRO A 199 -2.18 -7.96 15.56
CA PRO A 199 -2.23 -8.74 16.79
C PRO A 199 -0.85 -9.35 17.09
N LEU A 200 0.12 -8.52 17.49
CA LEU A 200 1.47 -8.96 17.81
C LEU A 200 1.56 -9.48 19.26
N GLN A 201 2.35 -10.54 19.46
CA GLN A 201 2.79 -11.02 20.76
C GLN A 201 4.28 -10.76 20.93
N GLU A 202 4.73 -10.54 22.16
CA GLU A 202 6.17 -10.49 22.44
C GLU A 202 6.85 -11.79 21.98
N ALA A 203 7.95 -11.64 21.25
CA ALA A 203 8.74 -12.77 20.79
C ALA A 203 10.10 -12.75 21.49
N ILE A 204 10.45 -13.87 22.13
CA ILE A 204 11.74 -14.04 22.80
C ILE A 204 12.86 -13.73 21.82
N GLY A 205 13.69 -12.73 22.12
CA GLY A 205 14.85 -12.35 21.32
C GLY A 205 14.56 -11.42 20.12
N SER A 206 13.33 -10.92 19.96
CA SER A 206 13.00 -9.92 18.93
C SER A 206 12.49 -8.63 19.58
N ARG A 207 13.04 -7.48 19.15
CA ARG A 207 12.49 -6.16 19.53
C ARG A 207 11.12 -5.89 18.88
N TYR A 208 10.77 -6.68 17.87
CA TYR A 208 9.51 -6.58 17.15
C TYR A 208 8.64 -7.77 17.54
N GLY A 209 7.40 -7.50 17.95
CA GLY A 209 6.43 -8.55 18.24
C GLY A 209 6.17 -9.44 17.01
N ARG A 210 5.62 -10.63 17.26
CA ARG A 210 5.31 -11.65 16.24
C ARG A 210 3.81 -11.87 16.18
N VAL A 211 3.27 -12.02 14.97
CA VAL A 211 1.88 -12.47 14.81
C VAL A 211 1.76 -13.93 15.25
N PRO A 212 0.81 -14.29 16.14
CA PRO A 212 0.58 -15.66 16.58
C PRO A 212 0.32 -16.58 15.40
N ALA A 213 0.84 -17.81 15.44
CA ALA A 213 0.63 -18.80 14.38
C ALA A 213 -0.87 -19.16 14.17
N GLN A 214 -1.70 -18.85 15.17
CA GLN A 214 -3.15 -19.02 15.13
C GLN A 214 -3.86 -17.86 14.39
N ARG A 215 -3.27 -16.66 14.33
CA ARG A 215 -3.85 -15.42 13.79
C ARG A 215 -3.13 -14.96 12.52
N ILE A 216 -3.01 -15.86 11.54
CA ILE A 216 -2.29 -15.59 10.29
C ILE A 216 -2.88 -14.36 9.58
N LEU A 217 -2.06 -13.33 9.36
CA LEU A 217 -2.43 -12.17 8.56
C LEU A 217 -2.07 -12.40 7.10
N SER A 218 -2.98 -12.05 6.20
CA SER A 218 -2.69 -11.98 4.76
C SER A 218 -1.98 -10.67 4.46
N LEU A 219 -0.87 -10.76 3.73
CA LEU A 219 -0.18 -9.61 3.16
C LEU A 219 -0.11 -9.80 1.65
N HIS A 220 -0.82 -8.98 0.88
CA HIS A 220 -0.62 -8.94 -0.57
C HIS A 220 0.47 -7.93 -0.90
N ILE A 221 1.38 -8.30 -1.80
CA ILE A 221 2.42 -7.42 -2.32
C ILE A 221 1.98 -6.97 -3.70
N ASN A 222 1.85 -5.66 -3.88
CA ASN A 222 1.48 -5.07 -5.15
C ASN A 222 2.73 -4.46 -5.80
N LEU A 223 3.13 -4.98 -6.95
CA LEU A 223 4.22 -4.42 -7.75
C LEU A 223 3.64 -3.57 -8.89
N GLY A 224 4.03 -2.30 -8.93
CA GLY A 224 3.61 -1.37 -9.98
C GLY A 224 4.16 -1.80 -11.33
N TRP A 225 3.28 -1.96 -12.30
CA TRP A 225 3.66 -2.44 -13.62
C TRP A 225 4.25 -1.30 -14.47
N PRO A 226 5.46 -1.46 -15.05
CA PRO A 226 6.01 -0.47 -15.97
C PRO A 226 5.10 -0.27 -17.18
N ARG A 227 4.73 0.99 -17.46
CA ARG A 227 3.79 1.34 -18.55
C ARG A 227 4.18 0.73 -19.91
N VAL A 228 5.48 0.63 -20.17
CA VAL A 228 6.02 0.15 -21.44
C VAL A 228 5.67 -1.31 -21.76
N ILE A 229 5.30 -2.12 -20.76
CA ILE A 229 4.96 -3.55 -20.92
C ILE A 229 3.49 -3.88 -20.59
N ILE A 230 2.62 -2.87 -20.48
CA ILE A 230 1.29 -3.01 -19.88
C ILE A 230 0.32 -3.94 -20.65
N TYR A 231 0.40 -3.96 -21.98
CA TYR A 231 -0.44 -4.78 -22.85
C TYR A 231 0.13 -6.18 -23.13
N LYS A 232 1.34 -6.47 -22.64
CA LYS A 232 2.10 -7.69 -22.96
C LYS A 232 2.00 -8.77 -21.89
N ILE A 233 1.28 -8.47 -20.82
CA ILE A 233 1.20 -9.29 -19.61
C ILE A 233 0.33 -10.55 -19.75
N SER A 234 -0.68 -10.52 -20.61
CA SER A 234 -1.61 -11.64 -20.80
C SER A 234 -0.97 -12.88 -21.45
N HIS A 235 0.31 -12.79 -21.84
CA HIS A 235 1.08 -13.84 -22.49
C HIS A 235 2.35 -14.22 -21.70
N CYS A 236 2.51 -13.73 -20.46
CA CYS A 236 3.71 -14.01 -19.66
C CYS A 236 3.49 -15.21 -18.74
N ASN A 237 3.84 -16.41 -19.21
CA ASN A 237 3.80 -17.67 -18.43
C ASN A 237 4.84 -17.75 -17.30
N ASN A 238 5.46 -16.63 -16.92
CA ASN A 238 6.57 -16.57 -15.96
C ASN A 238 6.16 -15.87 -14.65
N ILE A 239 4.92 -15.42 -14.55
CA ILE A 239 4.39 -14.82 -13.31
C ILE A 239 4.21 -15.92 -12.25
N GLU A 240 3.79 -17.11 -12.69
CA GLU A 240 3.70 -18.31 -11.86
C GLU A 240 5.03 -18.62 -11.16
N THR A 241 6.16 -18.56 -11.88
CA THR A 241 7.50 -18.79 -11.32
C THR A 241 7.78 -17.88 -10.13
N LEU A 242 7.47 -16.58 -10.24
CA LEU A 242 7.62 -15.63 -9.14
C LEU A 242 6.64 -15.93 -8.01
N SER A 243 5.35 -16.06 -8.33
CA SER A 243 4.28 -16.22 -7.34
C SER A 243 4.44 -17.49 -6.52
N ASP A 244 4.70 -18.63 -7.16
CA ASP A 244 4.85 -19.92 -6.50
C ASP A 244 6.10 -19.96 -5.64
N THR A 245 7.25 -19.52 -6.17
CA THR A 245 8.51 -19.51 -5.40
C THR A 245 8.42 -18.60 -4.18
N LEU A 246 7.77 -17.44 -4.31
CA LEU A 246 7.50 -16.54 -3.18
C LEU A 246 6.64 -17.26 -2.12
N ASN A 247 5.56 -17.91 -2.54
CA ASN A 247 4.66 -18.60 -1.64
C ASN A 247 5.29 -19.80 -0.94
N TYR A 248 6.06 -20.61 -1.66
CA TYR A 248 6.81 -21.72 -1.06
C TYR A 248 7.83 -21.22 -0.03
N ALA A 249 8.52 -20.09 -0.31
CA ALA A 249 9.53 -19.53 0.57
C ALA A 249 8.93 -18.90 1.85
N PHE A 250 7.80 -18.20 1.75
CA PHE A 250 7.32 -17.30 2.81
C PHE A 250 5.98 -17.68 3.44
N THR A 251 5.26 -18.65 2.88
CA THR A 251 3.90 -19.00 3.34
C THR A 251 3.92 -20.33 4.08
N SER A 252 3.11 -20.49 5.14
CA SER A 252 2.90 -21.79 5.77
C SER A 252 1.92 -22.65 4.97
N THR A 253 2.06 -23.97 5.03
CA THR A 253 1.10 -24.91 4.43
C THR A 253 -0.34 -24.68 4.94
N LYS A 254 -0.48 -24.28 6.21
CA LYS A 254 -1.77 -23.87 6.80
C LYS A 254 -2.36 -22.66 6.08
N ARG A 255 -1.56 -21.63 5.78
CA ARG A 255 -2.04 -20.45 5.04
C ARG A 255 -2.37 -20.79 3.60
N ILE A 256 -1.54 -21.58 2.91
CA ILE A 256 -1.81 -21.99 1.52
C ILE A 256 -3.16 -22.71 1.42
N ARG A 257 -3.48 -23.62 2.35
CA ARG A 257 -4.82 -24.27 2.43
C ARG A 257 -5.98 -23.29 2.61
N GLN A 258 -5.73 -22.13 3.19
CA GLN A 258 -6.74 -21.10 3.45
C GLN A 258 -6.83 -20.06 2.34
N LEU A 259 -5.98 -20.12 1.32
CA LEU A 259 -6.06 -19.22 0.17
C LEU A 259 -7.34 -19.51 -0.60
N LYS A 260 -8.27 -18.56 -0.56
CA LYS A 260 -9.53 -18.63 -1.32
C LYS A 260 -9.40 -18.06 -2.74
N VAL A 261 -8.21 -17.61 -3.11
CA VAL A 261 -7.95 -16.78 -4.30
C VAL A 261 -6.69 -17.23 -5.01
N LEU A 262 -6.62 -16.93 -6.30
CA LEU A 262 -5.44 -17.16 -7.14
C LEU A 262 -4.17 -16.59 -6.47
N PRO A 263 -3.02 -17.29 -6.51
CA PRO A 263 -1.75 -16.86 -5.91
C PRO A 263 -1.25 -15.49 -6.42
N TYR A 264 -1.74 -15.04 -7.56
CA TYR A 264 -1.50 -13.70 -8.07
C TYR A 264 -2.72 -13.16 -8.82
N ASN A 265 -2.75 -11.84 -9.04
CA ASN A 265 -3.74 -11.21 -9.89
C ASN A 265 -3.16 -10.01 -10.63
N LEU A 266 -3.71 -9.70 -11.79
CA LEU A 266 -3.39 -8.51 -12.58
C LEU A 266 -4.53 -7.51 -12.43
N LYS A 267 -4.33 -6.50 -11.58
CA LYS A 267 -5.36 -5.50 -11.28
C LYS A 267 -5.06 -4.20 -12.03
N LYS A 268 -6.11 -3.53 -12.53
CA LYS A 268 -6.03 -2.11 -12.90
C LYS A 268 -5.97 -1.27 -11.62
N SER A 269 -5.05 -0.33 -11.55
CA SER A 269 -4.97 0.66 -10.46
C SER A 269 -6.23 1.53 -10.50
N LYS A 270 -6.89 1.67 -9.35
CA LYS A 270 -8.08 2.52 -9.19
C LYS A 270 -7.76 4.01 -9.01
N LYS A 271 -6.48 4.39 -8.86
CA LYS A 271 -6.05 5.79 -8.62
C LYS A 271 -5.11 6.30 -9.72
N SER A 272 -5.59 7.29 -10.48
CA SER A 272 -4.78 8.26 -11.22
C SER A 272 -4.90 9.64 -10.55
N SER A 273 -4.51 9.75 -9.28
CA SER A 273 -4.75 10.97 -8.48
C SER A 273 -3.59 11.98 -8.53
N SER A 274 -2.92 12.10 -9.67
CA SER A 274 -2.05 13.25 -9.94
C SER A 274 -2.14 13.65 -11.41
N GLY A 275 -3.06 14.57 -11.72
CA GLY A 275 -2.96 15.53 -12.82
C GLY A 275 -2.72 14.99 -14.24
N LYS A 276 -3.75 15.14 -15.07
CA LYS A 276 -3.75 15.28 -16.54
C LYS A 276 -3.76 14.05 -17.45
N ASN A 277 -3.44 12.82 -17.02
CA ASN A 277 -3.58 11.66 -17.90
C ASN A 277 -4.46 10.56 -17.26
N ASN A 278 -5.63 10.29 -17.86
CA ASN A 278 -6.51 9.13 -17.61
C ASN A 278 -5.83 7.81 -18.06
N GLU A 279 -4.57 7.59 -17.70
CA GLU A 279 -3.83 6.41 -18.10
C GLU A 279 -4.03 5.29 -17.09
N VAL A 280 -4.51 4.14 -17.59
CA VAL A 280 -4.69 2.91 -16.81
C VAL A 280 -3.32 2.40 -16.39
N PHE A 281 -3.03 2.35 -15.08
CA PHE A 281 -1.88 1.64 -14.55
C PHE A 281 -2.27 0.22 -14.19
N PHE A 282 -1.40 -0.76 -14.40
CA PHE A 282 -1.62 -2.13 -13.94
C PHE A 282 -0.72 -2.42 -12.74
N ARG A 283 -1.13 -3.37 -11.91
CA ARG A 283 -0.33 -3.89 -10.80
C ARG A 283 -0.31 -5.41 -10.87
N LEU A 284 0.87 -5.99 -10.65
CA LEU A 284 1.00 -7.40 -10.33
C LEU A 284 0.79 -7.53 -8.83
N GLU A 285 -0.37 -8.04 -8.45
CA GLU A 285 -0.69 -8.38 -7.08
C GLU A 285 -0.23 -9.81 -6.81
N LEU A 286 0.86 -9.96 -6.06
CA LEU A 286 1.29 -11.23 -5.52
C LEU A 286 0.51 -11.45 -4.23
N LYS A 287 -0.48 -12.34 -4.32
CA LYS A 287 -1.25 -12.72 -3.14
C LYS A 287 -0.40 -13.71 -2.34
N ALA A 288 -0.67 -13.75 -1.05
CA ALA A 288 -0.39 -14.87 -0.18
C ALA A 288 0.89 -14.96 0.69
N PRO A 289 1.90 -14.07 0.72
CA PRO A 289 2.88 -14.20 1.78
C PRO A 289 2.27 -13.97 3.17
N GLU A 290 2.62 -14.87 4.11
CA GLU A 290 2.23 -14.76 5.51
C GLU A 290 3.01 -13.61 6.17
N PHE A 291 2.29 -12.63 6.72
CA PHE A 291 2.92 -11.66 7.62
C PHE A 291 3.00 -12.27 9.02
N ARG A 292 4.23 -12.54 9.48
CA ARG A 292 4.46 -13.17 10.78
C ARG A 292 5.46 -12.43 11.65
N ASP A 293 6.60 -12.06 11.08
CA ASP A 293 7.75 -11.55 11.80
C ASP A 293 8.67 -10.71 10.90
N TYR A 294 9.82 -10.30 11.44
CA TYR A 294 10.84 -9.50 10.76
C TYR A 294 11.22 -9.98 9.34
N PRO A 295 11.33 -11.29 9.04
CA PRO A 295 11.45 -11.81 7.67
C PRO A 295 10.47 -11.25 6.65
N SER A 296 9.23 -10.90 7.05
CA SER A 296 8.23 -10.32 6.15
C SER A 296 8.60 -8.90 5.68
N TYR A 297 9.37 -8.12 6.46
CA TYR A 297 9.90 -6.83 5.99
C TYR A 297 10.94 -7.01 4.89
N ARG A 298 11.85 -7.98 5.08
CA ARG A 298 12.87 -8.31 4.07
C ARG A 298 12.25 -8.82 2.78
N MET A 299 11.18 -9.61 2.89
CA MET A 299 10.45 -10.15 1.76
C MET A 299 9.95 -9.05 0.80
N LEU A 300 9.50 -7.89 1.30
CA LEU A 300 9.09 -6.78 0.43
C LEU A 300 10.23 -6.32 -0.50
N ALA A 301 11.42 -6.13 0.06
CA ALA A 301 12.59 -5.74 -0.72
C ALA A 301 13.06 -6.84 -1.67
N GLU A 302 12.96 -8.11 -1.26
CA GLU A 302 13.31 -9.25 -2.10
C GLU A 302 12.32 -9.40 -3.27
N ALA A 303 11.01 -9.31 -3.00
CA ALA A 303 9.96 -9.38 -4.02
C ALA A 303 10.08 -8.24 -5.04
N GLN A 304 10.35 -7.01 -4.60
CA GLN A 304 10.54 -5.88 -5.50
C GLN A 304 11.71 -6.09 -6.48
N ARG A 305 12.83 -6.65 -5.98
CA ARG A 305 14.03 -6.90 -6.80
C ARG A 305 13.81 -8.04 -7.81
N ILE A 306 13.19 -9.13 -7.38
CA ILE A 306 12.82 -10.22 -8.29
C ILE A 306 11.77 -9.74 -9.31
N GLY A 307 10.84 -8.86 -8.91
CA GLY A 307 9.92 -8.19 -9.82
C GLY A 307 10.62 -7.36 -10.90
N ALA A 308 11.68 -6.62 -10.53
CA ALA A 308 12.49 -5.89 -11.50
C ALA A 308 13.21 -6.82 -12.50
N MET A 309 13.66 -8.00 -12.04
CA MET A 309 14.22 -9.05 -12.92
C MET A 309 13.16 -9.53 -13.92
N LEU A 310 11.97 -9.89 -13.45
CA LEU A 310 10.84 -10.31 -14.31
C LEU A 310 10.51 -9.23 -15.34
N PHE A 311 10.34 -7.98 -14.93
CA PHE A 311 9.96 -6.89 -15.84
C PHE A 311 11.04 -6.59 -16.85
N SER A 312 12.31 -6.65 -16.46
CA SER A 312 13.43 -6.52 -17.39
C SER A 312 13.46 -7.67 -18.41
N TYR A 313 13.16 -8.89 -17.96
CA TYR A 313 13.06 -10.05 -18.84
C TYR A 313 11.90 -9.93 -19.83
N ILE A 314 10.71 -9.49 -19.39
CA ILE A 314 9.58 -9.23 -20.27
C ILE A 314 9.95 -8.18 -21.32
N LYS A 315 10.61 -7.08 -20.91
CA LYS A 315 11.11 -6.07 -21.86
C LYS A 315 12.07 -6.69 -22.89
N LYS A 316 12.97 -7.60 -22.46
CA LYS A 316 13.88 -8.32 -23.36
C LYS A 316 13.13 -9.18 -24.37
N MET A 317 12.15 -9.98 -23.91
CA MET A 317 11.36 -10.87 -24.77
C MET A 317 10.52 -10.09 -25.80
N GLU A 318 10.03 -8.93 -25.42
CA GLU A 318 9.24 -8.04 -26.28
C GLU A 318 10.09 -7.11 -27.15
N ASN A 319 11.43 -7.30 -27.19
CA ASN A 319 12.37 -6.45 -27.92
C ASN A 319 12.25 -4.94 -27.58
N LEU A 320 11.90 -4.61 -26.34
CA LEU A 320 11.81 -3.24 -25.87
C LEU A 320 13.17 -2.70 -25.44
N PRO A 321 13.38 -1.37 -25.43
CA PRO A 321 14.63 -0.77 -24.98
C PRO A 321 14.95 -1.15 -23.52
N LEU A 322 16.18 -1.63 -23.32
CA LEU A 322 16.73 -2.02 -22.03
C LEU A 322 17.94 -1.15 -21.68
N SER A 323 17.95 -0.63 -20.45
CA SER A 323 19.17 -0.05 -19.89
C SER A 323 20.24 -1.14 -19.66
N PRO A 324 21.52 -0.78 -19.49
CA PRO A 324 22.57 -1.75 -19.12
C PRO A 324 22.24 -2.55 -17.85
N VAL A 325 21.56 -1.92 -16.89
CA VAL A 325 21.11 -2.56 -15.64
C VAL A 325 20.01 -3.58 -15.93
N GLU A 326 19.01 -3.19 -16.71
CA GLU A 326 17.89 -4.06 -17.07
C GLU A 326 18.36 -5.28 -17.87
N LYS A 327 19.37 -5.16 -18.74
CA LYS A 327 19.98 -6.31 -19.44
C LYS A 327 20.52 -7.34 -18.44
N LYS A 328 21.31 -6.90 -17.44
CA LYS A 328 21.85 -7.77 -16.39
C LYS A 328 20.73 -8.41 -15.55
N LEU A 329 19.68 -7.66 -15.23
CA LEU A 329 18.53 -8.17 -14.48
C LEU A 329 17.71 -9.19 -15.28
N ALA A 330 17.55 -9.00 -16.60
CA ALA A 330 16.88 -9.93 -17.49
C ALA A 330 17.65 -11.26 -17.61
N ASP A 331 18.98 -11.20 -17.74
CA ASP A 331 19.82 -12.40 -17.74
C ASP A 331 19.77 -13.13 -16.39
N LEU A 332 19.69 -12.37 -15.29
CA LEU A 332 19.53 -12.93 -13.96
C LEU A 332 18.17 -13.62 -13.79
N TRP A 333 17.08 -13.09 -14.37
CA TRP A 333 15.77 -13.74 -14.39
C TRP A 333 15.82 -15.09 -15.11
N PHE A 334 16.49 -15.16 -16.27
CA PHE A 334 16.61 -16.39 -17.03
C PHE A 334 17.21 -17.52 -16.17
N ASN A 335 18.27 -17.21 -15.41
CA ASN A 335 18.89 -18.17 -14.49
C ASN A 335 17.98 -18.53 -13.31
N PHE A 336 17.28 -17.54 -12.73
CA PHE A 336 16.29 -17.79 -11.67
C PHE A 336 15.19 -18.75 -12.14
N ASN A 337 14.62 -18.51 -13.32
CA ASN A 337 13.59 -19.36 -13.90
C ASN A 337 14.12 -20.77 -14.22
N GLY A 338 15.35 -20.88 -14.71
CA GLY A 338 16.01 -22.16 -14.95
C GLY A 338 16.15 -23.01 -13.67
N GLU A 339 16.60 -22.41 -12.57
CA GLU A 339 16.72 -23.12 -11.29
C GLU A 339 15.36 -23.46 -10.67
N VAL A 340 14.36 -22.57 -10.76
CA VAL A 340 12.99 -22.87 -10.29
C VAL A 340 12.36 -24.01 -11.11
N SER A 341 12.73 -24.15 -12.39
CA SER A 341 12.26 -25.26 -13.23
C SER A 341 12.75 -26.64 -12.73
N GLU A 342 13.76 -26.70 -11.85
CA GLU A 342 14.15 -27.94 -11.17
C GLU A 342 13.10 -28.42 -10.17
N PHE A 343 12.10 -27.58 -9.80
CA PHE A 343 11.04 -28.00 -8.89
C PHE A 343 10.20 -29.18 -9.43
N LYS A 344 10.27 -29.43 -10.74
CA LYS A 344 9.71 -30.63 -11.37
C LYS A 344 10.24 -31.94 -10.76
N GLU A 345 11.43 -31.94 -10.16
CA GLU A 345 11.99 -33.08 -9.43
C GLU A 345 11.16 -33.44 -8.20
N TYR A 346 10.46 -32.46 -7.61
CA TYR A 346 9.49 -32.68 -6.55
C TYR A 346 8.10 -33.06 -7.09
N GLY A 347 7.89 -33.05 -8.41
CA GLY A 347 6.58 -33.22 -9.05
C GLY A 347 5.77 -31.92 -9.21
N ILE A 348 6.41 -30.75 -9.10
CA ILE A 348 5.74 -29.43 -9.16
C ILE A 348 6.27 -28.62 -10.34
N GLU A 349 5.35 -28.06 -11.12
CA GLU A 349 5.65 -27.06 -12.15
C GLU A 349 5.19 -25.66 -11.70
N PRO A 350 5.73 -24.57 -12.29
CA PRO A 350 5.20 -23.23 -12.07
C PRO A 350 3.70 -23.19 -12.36
N GLY A 351 2.90 -22.70 -11.40
CA GLY A 351 1.44 -22.63 -11.49
C GLY A 351 0.75 -23.72 -10.69
N ALA A 352 1.49 -24.67 -10.10
CA ALA A 352 0.90 -25.76 -9.33
C ALA A 352 0.09 -25.29 -8.11
N LEU A 353 0.39 -24.14 -7.51
CA LEU A 353 -0.46 -23.59 -6.44
C LEU A 353 -1.86 -23.21 -6.94
N ASN A 354 -1.99 -22.89 -8.22
CA ASN A 354 -3.28 -22.63 -8.86
C ASN A 354 -3.93 -23.93 -9.33
N ASP A 355 -3.18 -24.76 -10.05
CA ASP A 355 -3.72 -25.88 -10.80
C ASP A 355 -3.93 -27.14 -9.94
N LYS A 356 -3.03 -27.36 -8.95
CA LYS A 356 -2.99 -28.55 -8.09
C LYS A 356 -2.61 -28.19 -6.64
N PRO A 357 -3.38 -27.32 -5.96
CA PRO A 357 -3.01 -26.78 -4.65
C PRO A 357 -2.75 -27.84 -3.58
N GLU A 358 -3.57 -28.90 -3.51
CA GLU A 358 -3.41 -29.96 -2.51
C GLU A 358 -2.12 -30.77 -2.67
N GLU A 359 -1.70 -31.02 -3.92
CA GLU A 359 -0.45 -31.69 -4.23
C GLU A 359 0.74 -30.80 -3.83
N ALA A 360 0.70 -29.52 -4.21
CA ALA A 360 1.71 -28.54 -3.84
C ALA A 360 1.85 -28.40 -2.32
N ILE A 361 0.73 -28.38 -1.58
CA ILE A 361 0.71 -28.35 -0.11
C ILE A 361 1.34 -29.62 0.48
N LYS A 362 0.99 -30.79 -0.04
CA LYS A 362 1.52 -32.08 0.43
C LYS A 362 3.03 -32.14 0.24
N ILE A 363 3.53 -31.70 -0.92
CA ILE A 363 4.96 -31.68 -1.21
C ILE A 363 5.66 -30.67 -0.30
N LEU A 364 5.16 -29.45 -0.17
CA LEU A 364 5.73 -28.43 0.71
C LEU A 364 5.79 -28.88 2.19
N ALA A 365 4.85 -29.71 2.63
CA ALA A 365 4.83 -30.26 3.98
C ALA A 365 5.85 -31.39 4.21
N ASN A 366 6.26 -32.09 3.14
CA ASN A 366 7.04 -33.33 3.22
C ASN A 366 8.40 -33.26 2.50
N SER A 367 8.81 -32.09 2.00
CA SER A 367 10.08 -31.88 1.31
C SER A 367 10.82 -30.65 1.83
N ASP A 368 12.05 -30.48 1.36
CA ASP A 368 12.88 -29.29 1.60
C ASP A 368 12.55 -28.12 0.65
N LEU A 369 11.50 -28.23 -0.17
CA LEU A 369 11.12 -27.22 -1.17
C LEU A 369 10.98 -25.82 -0.56
N LYS A 370 10.50 -25.69 0.67
CA LYS A 370 10.43 -24.40 1.37
C LYS A 370 11.81 -23.78 1.57
N GLN A 371 12.77 -24.57 2.06
CA GLN A 371 14.13 -24.12 2.27
C GLN A 371 14.82 -23.82 0.93
N LYS A 372 14.72 -24.73 -0.05
CA LYS A 372 15.25 -24.51 -1.41
C LYS A 372 14.69 -23.23 -2.03
N SER A 373 13.37 -23.01 -1.92
CA SER A 373 12.71 -21.78 -2.39
C SER A 373 13.26 -20.54 -1.68
N ARG A 374 13.43 -20.59 -0.35
CA ARG A 374 13.99 -19.46 0.42
C ARG A 374 15.42 -19.14 0.00
N GLU A 375 16.25 -20.16 -0.21
CA GLU A 375 17.65 -20.02 -0.63
C GLU A 375 17.77 -19.43 -2.03
N ILE A 376 17.01 -19.96 -3.00
CA ILE A 376 16.96 -19.43 -4.38
C ILE A 376 16.49 -17.98 -4.35
N PHE A 377 15.32 -17.70 -3.74
CA PHE A 377 14.74 -16.36 -3.72
C PHE A 377 15.69 -15.34 -3.08
N GLY A 378 16.28 -15.67 -1.94
CA GLY A 378 17.23 -14.80 -1.23
C GLY A 378 18.54 -14.59 -1.99
N ARG A 379 19.09 -15.63 -2.63
CA ARG A 379 20.31 -15.54 -3.45
C ARG A 379 20.10 -14.61 -4.64
N TYR A 380 19.01 -14.79 -5.38
CA TYR A 380 18.72 -13.99 -6.57
C TYR A 380 18.35 -12.55 -6.22
N ALA A 381 17.59 -12.32 -5.16
CA ALA A 381 17.29 -10.97 -4.67
C ALA A 381 18.55 -10.22 -4.22
N ARG A 382 19.53 -10.91 -3.64
CA ARG A 382 20.84 -10.32 -3.28
C ARG A 382 21.65 -9.95 -4.52
N ARG A 383 21.77 -10.85 -5.50
CA ARG A 383 22.47 -10.59 -6.78
C ARG A 383 21.84 -9.43 -7.54
N ALA A 384 20.51 -9.36 -7.58
CA ALA A 384 19.80 -8.22 -8.14
C ALA A 384 20.13 -6.92 -7.39
N GLY A 385 20.20 -6.96 -6.06
CA GLY A 385 20.64 -5.83 -5.24
C GLY A 385 22.06 -5.36 -5.56
N GLU A 386 22.99 -6.26 -5.85
CA GLU A 386 24.37 -5.94 -6.26
C GLU A 386 24.41 -5.27 -7.64
N ILE A 387 23.61 -5.76 -8.59
CA ILE A 387 23.46 -5.14 -9.92
C ILE A 387 22.90 -3.72 -9.80
N LEU A 388 21.93 -3.50 -8.91
CA LEU A 388 21.32 -2.18 -8.69
C LEU A 388 22.27 -1.18 -8.02
N LYS A 389 23.19 -1.65 -7.16
CA LYS A 389 24.18 -0.80 -6.48
C LYS A 389 25.37 -0.42 -7.36
N THR A 390 25.81 -1.31 -8.24
CA THR A 390 26.99 -1.10 -9.11
C THR A 390 26.75 -0.10 -10.26
N ASN A 391 25.53 0.42 -10.40
CA ASN A 391 25.17 1.42 -11.41
C ASN A 391 24.76 2.78 -10.80
N LYS A 392 24.93 2.94 -9.48
CA LYS A 392 24.94 4.23 -8.79
C LYS A 392 26.39 4.69 -8.65
#